data_AF-A0A8C5T477-F1
#
_entry.id   AF-A0A8C5T477-F1
#
_cell.length_a   1.000
_cell.length_b   1.000
_cell.length_c   1.000
_cell.angle_alpha   90.00
_cell.angle_beta   90.00
_cell.angle_gamma   90.00
#
_symmetry.space_group_name_H-M   'P 1'
#
loop_
_entity.id
_entity.type
_entity.pdbx_description
1 polymer ?
#
loop_
_entity_poly.entity_id
_entity_poly.type
_entity_poly.pdbx_seq_one_letter_code
_entity_poly.pdbx_strand_id
1 'polypeptide(L)'
;HGCSCCSLQNQSFFQAAILIQKWYRFTMARLEMRRRYSLSIFQSIEYADEQDQLQLSNFFTFMLDHCTHPDSGKDKNKSNVEILFEKPDVRKIDVPDSYYGPRLSFPLTAEDANALLHAFRNEQLLHARYVLQLLSETRRVLKEMPNITHLSTSYSKEITVCGDLHGNLDDLLLIFYKNGLPSEQNRYVFNGDFVDRGKNSMEILIILFAFLLIYPNDLHLNRGNHEDYIMNLRYGFTKEVSKKYKDHWKQILCLLRDVFSWLPLATIIDSKVLILHGGISDTTDLDFLNALERNKVRDRTDVGIILFSLKNSAHTAVKTQHNPPSGSILDILWSDPRSQNGCTPNKCRGGGCYFGPDVTAKLFARYNLKMLIRSHEFKPEGLS
;
A
#
# COMPACT_ATOMS: atom_id res chain seq x y z
N HIS A 1 -4.21 9.02 77.06
CA HIS A 1 -4.55 9.77 75.83
C HIS A 1 -3.91 9.09 74.62
N GLY A 2 -4.60 8.10 74.05
CA GLY A 2 -4.12 7.33 72.89
C GLY A 2 -4.66 7.89 71.58
N CYS A 3 -3.74 8.37 70.73
CA CYS A 3 -3.74 8.27 69.27
C CYS A 3 -5.07 8.38 68.50
N SER A 4 -5.83 9.47 68.66
CA SER A 4 -6.90 9.82 67.70
C SER A 4 -6.33 10.44 66.40
N CYS A 5 -5.17 11.10 66.49
CA CYS A 5 -4.60 11.88 65.38
C CYS A 5 -4.07 11.05 64.19
N CYS A 6 -3.47 9.87 64.43
CA CYS A 6 -2.93 9.03 63.36
C CYS A 6 -4.04 8.31 62.53
N SER A 7 -5.21 8.07 63.11
CA SER A 7 -6.32 7.41 62.42
C SER A 7 -6.99 8.33 61.37
N LEU A 8 -7.09 9.62 61.69
CA LEU A 8 -7.67 10.66 60.82
C LEU A 8 -6.75 11.01 59.64
N GLN A 9 -5.42 11.05 59.86
CA GLN A 9 -4.44 11.29 58.80
C GLN A 9 -4.39 10.14 57.77
N ASN A 10 -4.50 8.89 58.23
CA ASN A 10 -4.59 7.74 57.32
C ASN A 10 -5.89 7.73 56.51
N GLN A 11 -7.04 8.08 57.11
CA GLN A 11 -8.30 8.19 56.37
C GLN A 11 -8.26 9.28 55.29
N SER A 12 -7.67 10.45 55.59
CA SER A 12 -7.56 11.53 54.60
C SER A 12 -6.62 11.17 53.45
N PHE A 13 -5.52 10.45 53.73
CA PHE A 13 -4.61 9.94 52.71
C PHE A 13 -5.28 8.91 51.79
N PHE A 14 -6.04 7.96 52.36
CA PHE A 14 -6.80 6.99 51.57
C PHE A 14 -7.89 7.66 50.72
N GLN A 15 -8.60 8.65 51.25
CA GLN A 15 -9.58 9.43 50.48
C GLN A 15 -8.93 10.24 49.35
N ALA A 16 -7.79 10.87 49.61
CA ALA A 16 -7.01 11.59 48.59
C ALA A 16 -6.52 10.64 47.48
N ALA A 17 -6.03 9.45 47.84
CA ALA A 17 -5.59 8.44 46.87
C ALA A 17 -6.76 7.96 45.98
N ILE A 18 -7.95 7.73 46.55
CA ILE A 18 -9.16 7.36 45.79
C ILE A 18 -9.57 8.49 44.85
N LEU A 19 -9.51 9.75 45.28
CA LEU A 19 -9.83 10.91 44.44
C LEU A 19 -8.84 11.05 43.27
N ILE A 20 -7.54 10.88 43.52
CA ILE A 20 -6.49 10.89 42.49
C ILE A 20 -6.72 9.75 41.49
N GLN A 21 -7.00 8.53 41.96
CA GLN A 21 -7.28 7.40 41.07
C GLN A 21 -8.56 7.61 40.24
N LYS A 22 -9.63 8.15 40.83
CA LYS A 22 -10.86 8.49 40.11
C LYS A 22 -10.60 9.57 39.06
N TRP A 23 -9.88 10.63 39.42
CA TRP A 23 -9.50 11.70 38.50
C TRP A 23 -8.62 11.19 37.35
N TYR A 24 -7.65 10.32 37.65
CA TYR A 24 -6.79 9.68 36.65
C TYR A 24 -7.61 8.83 35.68
N ARG A 25 -8.46 7.92 36.19
CA ARG A 25 -9.35 7.08 35.36
C ARG A 25 -10.27 7.92 34.48
N PHE A 26 -10.85 8.98 35.03
CA PHE A 26 -11.70 9.90 34.28
C PHE A 26 -10.93 10.65 33.19
N THR A 27 -9.72 11.12 33.50
CA THR A 27 -8.84 11.80 32.54
C THR A 27 -8.41 10.86 31.42
N MET A 28 -8.01 9.63 31.75
CA MET A 28 -7.67 8.59 30.76
C MET A 28 -8.86 8.24 29.89
N ALA A 29 -10.06 8.04 30.47
CA ALA A 29 -11.28 7.79 29.70
C ALA A 29 -11.62 8.94 28.75
N ARG A 30 -11.40 10.19 29.18
CA ARG A 30 -11.63 11.37 28.34
C ARG A 30 -10.62 11.50 27.21
N LEU A 31 -9.34 11.18 27.47
CA LEU A 31 -8.30 11.13 26.43
C LEU A 31 -8.60 10.03 25.42
N GLU A 32 -9.01 8.85 25.88
CA GLU A 32 -9.39 7.73 25.03
C GLU A 32 -10.63 8.04 24.18
N MET A 33 -11.67 8.67 24.76
CA MET A 33 -12.82 9.16 24.00
C MET A 33 -12.42 10.17 22.93
N ARG A 34 -11.55 11.14 23.26
CA ARG A 34 -11.02 12.11 22.28
C ARG A 34 -10.22 11.42 21.18
N ARG A 35 -9.40 10.42 21.52
CA ARG A 35 -8.64 9.61 20.55
C ARG A 35 -9.59 8.91 19.59
N ARG A 36 -10.65 8.25 20.09
CA ARG A 36 -11.66 7.57 19.27
C ARG A 36 -12.43 8.50 18.36
N TYR A 37 -12.90 9.65 18.85
CA TYR A 37 -13.59 10.62 18.01
C TYR A 37 -12.67 11.22 16.95
N SER A 38 -11.44 11.58 17.31
CA SER A 38 -10.46 12.11 16.36
C SER A 38 -10.16 11.08 15.26
N LEU A 39 -10.01 9.82 15.63
CA LEU A 39 -9.82 8.72 14.68
C LEU A 39 -11.02 8.54 13.77
N SER A 40 -12.24 8.50 14.33
CA SER A 40 -13.46 8.36 13.55
C SER A 40 -13.64 9.51 12.56
N ILE A 41 -13.30 10.75 12.96
CA ILE A 41 -13.31 11.91 12.07
C ILE A 41 -12.26 11.74 10.97
N PHE A 42 -11.03 11.37 11.31
CA PHE A 42 -9.95 11.17 10.34
C PHE A 42 -10.30 10.10 9.32
N GLN A 43 -10.74 8.91 9.77
CA GLN A 43 -11.18 7.81 8.90
C GLN A 43 -12.36 8.24 8.02
N SER A 44 -13.31 9.02 8.55
CA SER A 44 -14.44 9.51 7.75
C SER A 44 -14.00 10.49 6.66
N ILE A 45 -13.06 11.39 6.98
CA ILE A 45 -12.49 12.34 6.01
C ILE A 45 -11.70 11.58 4.95
N GLU A 46 -10.86 10.63 5.39
CA GLU A 46 -10.06 9.77 4.53
C GLU A 46 -10.93 8.96 3.56
N TYR A 47 -11.95 8.27 4.07
CA TYR A 47 -12.85 7.47 3.24
C TYR A 47 -13.65 8.36 2.29
N ALA A 48 -14.11 9.53 2.74
CA ALA A 48 -14.77 10.50 1.86
C ALA A 48 -13.83 10.99 0.76
N ASP A 49 -12.57 11.30 1.08
CA ASP A 49 -11.57 11.70 0.11
C ASP A 49 -11.26 10.57 -0.89
N GLU A 50 -11.17 9.32 -0.42
CA GLU A 50 -10.99 8.14 -1.26
C GLU A 50 -12.18 8.01 -2.21
N GLN A 51 -13.40 8.02 -1.67
CA GLN A 51 -14.64 7.92 -2.43
C GLN A 51 -14.78 9.00 -3.49
N ASP A 52 -14.52 10.26 -3.15
CA ASP A 52 -14.59 11.39 -4.07
C ASP A 52 -13.65 11.21 -5.26
N GLN A 53 -12.42 10.71 -5.04
CA GLN A 53 -11.51 10.43 -6.16
C GLN A 53 -12.02 9.30 -7.03
N LEU A 54 -12.57 8.27 -6.42
CA LEU A 54 -13.04 7.12 -7.15
C LEU A 54 -14.29 7.45 -7.97
N GLN A 55 -15.16 8.30 -7.47
CA GLN A 55 -16.29 8.86 -8.22
C GLN A 55 -15.80 9.76 -9.36
N LEU A 56 -14.83 10.64 -9.11
CA LEU A 56 -14.28 11.53 -10.12
C LEU A 56 -13.60 10.75 -11.26
N SER A 57 -12.81 9.73 -10.92
CA SER A 57 -12.20 8.83 -11.89
C SER A 57 -13.27 8.11 -12.72
N ASN A 58 -14.31 7.56 -12.08
CA ASN A 58 -15.40 6.89 -12.80
C ASN A 58 -16.16 7.85 -13.71
N PHE A 59 -16.38 9.10 -13.29
CA PHE A 59 -17.02 10.13 -14.10
C PHE A 59 -16.18 10.46 -15.34
N PHE A 60 -14.86 10.67 -15.19
CA PHE A 60 -14.00 10.94 -16.34
C PHE A 60 -13.90 9.75 -17.28
N THR A 61 -13.83 8.52 -16.76
CA THR A 61 -13.91 7.30 -17.58
C THR A 61 -15.24 7.26 -18.33
N PHE A 62 -16.37 7.48 -17.66
CA PHE A 62 -17.69 7.54 -18.30
C PHE A 62 -17.78 8.64 -19.38
N MET A 63 -17.22 9.82 -19.11
CA MET A 63 -17.16 10.92 -20.09
C MET A 63 -16.33 10.53 -21.30
N LEU A 64 -15.16 9.91 -21.11
CA LEU A 64 -14.34 9.37 -22.19
C LEU A 64 -15.11 8.31 -22.99
N ASP A 65 -15.84 7.42 -22.30
CA ASP A 65 -16.64 6.36 -22.92
C ASP A 65 -17.80 6.90 -23.79
N HIS A 66 -18.41 8.03 -23.41
CA HIS A 66 -19.62 8.57 -24.06
C HIS A 66 -19.36 9.76 -24.98
N CYS A 67 -18.22 10.46 -24.83
CA CYS A 67 -17.87 11.60 -25.67
C CYS A 67 -16.99 11.21 -26.87
N THR A 68 -16.41 10.01 -26.93
CA THR A 68 -15.75 9.51 -28.14
C THR A 68 -16.73 8.75 -29.05
N HIS A 69 -17.47 9.48 -29.88
CA HIS A 69 -18.30 8.86 -30.93
C HIS A 69 -17.43 8.23 -32.05
N PRO A 70 -17.84 7.11 -32.68
CA PRO A 70 -17.08 6.48 -33.77
C PRO A 70 -17.19 7.14 -35.15
N ASP A 71 -17.99 8.20 -35.33
CA ASP A 71 -18.27 8.79 -36.64
C ASP A 71 -17.94 10.28 -36.70
N SER A 72 -16.68 10.58 -36.98
CA SER A 72 -16.30 11.69 -37.87
C SER A 72 -14.92 11.39 -38.47
N GLY A 73 -14.82 11.54 -39.78
CA GLY A 73 -13.85 10.86 -40.63
C GLY A 73 -12.37 11.15 -40.32
N LYS A 74 -11.53 10.19 -40.70
CA LYS A 74 -10.09 10.32 -41.04
C LYS A 74 -9.34 11.46 -40.33
N ASP A 75 -9.37 11.50 -39.01
CA ASP A 75 -8.33 12.18 -38.25
C ASP A 75 -7.45 11.13 -37.57
N LYS A 76 -6.25 10.97 -38.11
CA LYS A 76 -5.14 10.18 -37.54
C LYS A 76 -4.57 10.83 -36.26
N ASN A 77 -5.43 11.44 -35.44
CA ASN A 77 -5.10 12.06 -34.17
C ASN A 77 -6.05 11.55 -33.09
N LYS A 78 -6.23 10.22 -32.99
CA LYS A 78 -6.46 9.63 -31.67
C LYS A 78 -5.15 9.81 -30.91
N SER A 79 -5.00 10.95 -30.25
CA SER A 79 -4.03 11.11 -29.18
C SER A 79 -4.44 10.18 -28.05
N ASN A 80 -4.11 8.89 -28.20
CA ASN A 80 -3.68 8.12 -27.06
C ASN A 80 -2.57 8.95 -26.45
N VAL A 81 -2.89 9.76 -25.43
CA VAL A 81 -1.87 10.35 -24.56
C VAL A 81 -1.37 9.21 -23.67
N GLU A 82 -0.94 8.11 -24.26
CA GLU A 82 0.22 7.42 -23.73
C GLU A 82 1.32 8.47 -23.87
N ILE A 83 1.60 9.17 -22.77
CA ILE A 83 2.84 9.92 -22.70
C ILE A 83 3.93 8.85 -22.79
N LEU A 84 4.37 8.56 -24.02
CA LEU A 84 5.60 7.83 -24.30
C LEU A 84 6.72 8.73 -23.78
N PHE A 85 6.92 8.70 -22.47
CA PHE A 85 8.18 9.14 -21.90
C PHE A 85 9.21 8.12 -22.38
N GLU A 86 10.06 8.56 -23.31
CA GLU A 86 11.26 7.82 -23.67
C GLU A 86 11.95 7.34 -22.38
N LYS A 87 12.37 6.07 -22.36
CA LYS A 87 13.10 5.52 -21.21
C LYS A 87 14.23 6.50 -20.85
N PRO A 88 14.28 7.01 -19.61
CA PRO A 88 15.25 8.02 -19.26
C PRO A 88 16.67 7.44 -19.46
N ASP A 89 17.47 8.09 -20.29
CA ASP A 89 18.88 7.74 -20.42
C ASP A 89 19.64 8.28 -19.20
N VAL A 90 19.61 7.50 -18.13
CA VAL A 90 20.13 7.87 -16.81
C VAL A 90 21.62 8.24 -16.86
N ARG A 91 22.36 7.80 -17.89
CA ARG A 91 23.77 8.11 -18.11
C ARG A 91 24.03 9.58 -18.43
N LYS A 92 23.01 10.33 -18.88
CA LYS A 92 23.10 11.75 -19.22
C LYS A 92 22.85 12.69 -18.03
N ILE A 93 22.51 12.14 -16.85
CA ILE A 93 22.28 12.93 -15.65
C ILE A 93 23.62 13.03 -14.89
N ASP A 94 24.24 14.20 -14.95
CA ASP A 94 25.49 14.48 -14.25
C ASP A 94 25.25 14.59 -12.74
N VAL A 95 26.15 14.02 -11.96
CA VAL A 95 26.15 14.14 -10.50
C VAL A 95 27.19 15.20 -10.15
N PRO A 96 26.80 16.34 -9.57
CA PRO A 96 27.75 17.40 -9.25
C PRO A 96 28.78 16.92 -8.21
N ASP A 97 29.99 17.46 -8.28
CA ASP A 97 31.06 17.13 -7.30
C ASP A 97 30.70 17.55 -5.87
N SER A 98 29.78 18.52 -5.72
CA SER A 98 29.22 18.92 -4.43
C SER A 98 28.26 17.90 -3.81
N TYR A 99 27.94 16.80 -4.51
CA TYR A 99 27.12 15.73 -3.98
C TYR A 99 27.95 14.74 -3.15
N TYR A 100 27.70 14.74 -1.85
CA TYR A 100 28.35 13.87 -0.85
C TYR A 100 27.44 12.77 -0.28
N GLY A 101 26.24 12.59 -0.84
CA GLY A 101 25.35 11.50 -0.45
C GLY A 101 25.77 10.15 -1.04
N PRO A 102 25.02 9.07 -0.74
CA PRO A 102 25.32 7.73 -1.23
C PRO A 102 25.36 7.67 -2.76
N ARG A 103 26.36 6.95 -3.28
CA ARG A 103 26.53 6.70 -4.72
C ARG A 103 26.33 5.22 -4.98
N LEU A 104 25.27 4.87 -5.70
CA LEU A 104 24.91 3.47 -5.93
C LEU A 104 25.64 2.90 -7.15
N SER A 105 26.10 1.66 -7.01
CA SER A 105 26.58 0.81 -8.09
C SER A 105 25.86 -0.54 -8.01
N PHE A 106 25.51 -1.12 -9.16
CA PHE A 106 24.77 -2.37 -9.22
C PHE A 106 25.72 -3.52 -9.63
N PRO A 107 25.58 -4.73 -9.05
CA PRO A 107 24.59 -5.14 -8.05
C PRO A 107 24.82 -4.46 -6.68
N LEU A 108 23.71 -4.17 -5.97
CA LEU A 108 23.77 -3.55 -4.64
C LEU A 108 24.27 -4.55 -3.60
N THR A 109 24.94 -4.04 -2.57
CA THR A 109 25.38 -4.84 -1.41
C THR A 109 24.70 -4.40 -0.12
N ALA A 110 24.87 -5.19 0.95
CA ALA A 110 24.37 -4.84 2.28
C ALA A 110 24.99 -3.52 2.80
N GLU A 111 26.23 -3.23 2.44
CA GLU A 111 26.91 -1.95 2.75
C GLU A 111 26.19 -0.76 2.09
N ASP A 112 25.72 -0.90 0.84
CA ASP A 112 24.95 0.14 0.16
C ASP A 112 23.63 0.42 0.89
N ALA A 113 22.91 -0.62 1.31
CA ALA A 113 21.68 -0.48 2.09
C ALA A 113 21.94 0.21 3.45
N ASN A 114 23.03 -0.16 4.14
CA ASN A 114 23.44 0.50 5.38
C ASN A 114 23.81 1.97 5.16
N ALA A 115 24.48 2.30 4.06
CA ALA A 115 24.80 3.67 3.69
C ALA A 115 23.52 4.50 3.41
N LEU A 116 22.53 3.91 2.73
CA LEU A 116 21.22 4.54 2.51
C LEU A 116 20.48 4.79 3.83
N LEU A 117 20.42 3.79 4.72
CA LEU A 117 19.81 3.93 6.04
C LEU A 117 20.47 5.05 6.86
N HIS A 118 21.80 5.10 6.87
CA HIS A 118 22.54 6.16 7.55
C HIS A 118 22.28 7.54 6.91
N ALA A 119 22.28 7.63 5.59
CA ALA A 119 22.01 8.88 4.88
C ALA A 119 20.61 9.43 5.20
N PHE A 120 19.58 8.58 5.13
CA PHE A 120 18.20 9.00 5.37
C PHE A 120 17.92 9.33 6.84
N ARG A 121 18.57 8.67 7.80
CA ARG A 121 18.54 9.08 9.21
C ARG A 121 19.11 10.49 9.43
N ASN A 122 20.05 10.90 8.59
CA ASN A 122 20.66 12.24 8.63
C ASN A 122 20.02 13.21 7.60
N GLU A 123 18.80 12.92 7.15
CA GLU A 123 18.02 13.74 6.20
C GLU A 123 18.74 14.02 4.87
N GLN A 124 19.68 13.15 4.46
CA GLN A 124 20.39 13.28 3.20
C GLN A 124 19.58 12.69 2.05
N LEU A 125 19.46 13.45 0.95
CA LEU A 125 18.73 13.01 -0.24
C LEU A 125 19.60 12.13 -1.16
N LEU A 126 19.03 11.04 -1.69
CA LEU A 126 19.66 10.27 -2.76
C LEU A 126 19.58 11.04 -4.08
N HIS A 127 20.66 11.14 -4.85
CA HIS A 127 20.64 11.89 -6.11
C HIS A 127 19.68 11.25 -7.14
N ALA A 128 18.98 12.08 -7.93
CA ALA A 128 17.98 11.63 -8.93
C ALA A 128 18.50 10.55 -9.89
N ARG A 129 19.77 10.64 -10.30
CA ARG A 129 20.45 9.62 -11.11
C ARG A 129 20.35 8.24 -10.46
N TYR A 130 20.72 8.13 -9.18
CA TYR A 130 20.73 6.85 -8.46
C TYR A 130 19.32 6.34 -8.18
N VAL A 131 18.35 7.24 -7.95
CA VAL A 131 16.93 6.88 -7.85
C VAL A 131 16.44 6.24 -9.14
N LEU A 132 16.69 6.87 -10.30
CA LEU A 132 16.26 6.33 -11.59
C LEU A 132 16.96 5.00 -11.94
N GLN A 133 18.22 4.82 -11.55
CA GLN A 133 18.92 3.53 -11.69
C GLN A 133 18.28 2.45 -10.82
N LEU A 134 18.04 2.76 -9.54
CA LEU A 134 17.40 1.85 -8.59
C LEU A 134 16.04 1.39 -9.11
N LEU A 135 15.17 2.34 -9.48
CA LEU A 135 13.84 2.04 -10.01
C LEU A 135 13.89 1.20 -11.29
N SER A 136 14.90 1.41 -12.15
CA SER A 136 15.08 0.62 -13.37
C SER A 136 15.44 -0.83 -13.08
N GLU A 137 16.34 -1.07 -12.11
CA GLU A 137 16.70 -2.43 -11.68
C GLU A 137 15.55 -3.10 -10.92
N THR A 138 14.88 -2.38 -10.02
CA THR A 138 13.69 -2.87 -9.31
C THR A 138 12.61 -3.31 -10.29
N ARG A 139 12.34 -2.50 -11.32
CA ARG A 139 11.39 -2.86 -12.38
C ARG A 139 11.78 -4.16 -13.07
N ARG A 140 13.07 -4.38 -13.34
CA ARG A 140 13.54 -5.60 -14.00
C ARG A 140 13.26 -6.83 -13.14
N VAL A 141 13.56 -6.75 -11.85
CA VAL A 141 13.30 -7.84 -10.89
C VAL A 141 11.80 -8.09 -10.70
N LEU A 142 11.00 -7.06 -10.48
CA LEU A 142 9.55 -7.19 -10.27
C LEU A 142 8.83 -7.80 -11.48
N LYS A 143 9.31 -7.58 -12.71
CA LYS A 143 8.73 -8.20 -13.92
C LYS A 143 8.82 -9.72 -13.93
N GLU A 144 9.86 -10.27 -13.34
CA GLU A 144 10.09 -11.71 -13.29
C GLU A 144 9.30 -12.36 -12.14
N MET A 145 8.79 -11.55 -11.20
CA MET A 145 8.02 -12.04 -10.06
C MET A 145 6.57 -12.42 -10.45
N PRO A 146 6.01 -13.48 -9.83
CA PRO A 146 4.61 -13.86 -10.02
C PRO A 146 3.66 -12.84 -9.39
N ASN A 147 2.36 -12.95 -9.70
CA ASN A 147 1.35 -12.14 -9.01
C ASN A 147 1.15 -12.57 -7.57
N ILE A 148 1.27 -13.87 -7.30
CA ILE A 148 1.19 -14.46 -5.96
C ILE A 148 2.55 -15.06 -5.61
N THR A 149 3.22 -14.46 -4.63
CA THR A 149 4.50 -14.98 -4.12
C THR A 149 4.23 -16.12 -3.15
N HIS A 150 4.92 -17.26 -3.31
CA HIS A 150 4.79 -18.40 -2.41
C HIS A 150 6.03 -18.53 -1.53
N LEU A 151 5.82 -18.51 -0.21
CA LEU A 151 6.88 -18.62 0.79
C LEU A 151 6.70 -19.87 1.64
N SER A 152 7.81 -20.38 2.19
CA SER A 152 7.76 -21.44 3.19
C SER A 152 8.61 -21.12 4.41
N THR A 153 8.06 -21.41 5.59
CA THR A 153 8.77 -21.33 6.88
C THR A 153 9.73 -22.49 7.10
N SER A 154 9.76 -23.49 6.20
CA SER A 154 10.67 -24.64 6.31
C SER A 154 12.15 -24.25 6.36
N TYR A 155 12.51 -23.12 5.72
CA TYR A 155 13.89 -22.64 5.59
C TYR A 155 14.19 -21.41 6.47
N SER A 156 13.16 -20.78 7.05
CA SER A 156 13.25 -19.59 7.88
C SER A 156 12.35 -19.75 9.10
N LYS A 157 12.92 -19.70 10.31
CA LYS A 157 12.16 -19.91 11.56
C LYS A 157 10.93 -19.01 11.67
N GLU A 158 11.04 -17.77 11.19
CA GLU A 158 10.02 -16.75 11.31
C GLU A 158 9.97 -15.90 10.02
N ILE A 159 8.79 -15.36 9.71
CA ILE A 159 8.57 -14.40 8.62
C ILE A 159 7.81 -13.22 9.22
N THR A 160 8.35 -12.02 9.10
CA THR A 160 7.74 -10.81 9.66
C THR A 160 6.87 -10.14 8.61
N VAL A 161 5.59 -9.94 8.93
CA VAL A 161 4.63 -9.27 8.04
C VAL A 161 4.36 -7.87 8.59
N CYS A 162 4.59 -6.85 7.75
CA CYS A 162 4.38 -5.45 8.07
C CYS A 162 3.23 -4.89 7.22
N GLY A 163 2.35 -4.11 7.84
CA GLY A 163 1.30 -3.36 7.13
C GLY A 163 1.78 -2.00 6.63
N ASP A 164 0.81 -1.11 6.47
CA ASP A 164 0.98 0.23 5.89
C ASP A 164 2.03 1.06 6.63
N LEU A 165 2.90 1.74 5.86
CA LEU A 165 3.93 2.64 6.39
C LEU A 165 3.63 4.11 6.11
N HIS A 166 2.92 4.40 5.01
CA HIS A 166 2.47 5.75 4.63
C HIS A 166 3.50 6.85 4.83
N GLY A 167 4.71 6.66 4.28
CA GLY A 167 5.75 7.67 4.33
C GLY A 167 6.27 8.00 5.73
N ASN A 168 6.03 7.16 6.75
CA ASN A 168 6.60 7.29 8.09
C ASN A 168 7.91 6.48 8.20
N LEU A 169 9.05 7.14 7.95
CA LEU A 169 10.35 6.48 7.96
C LEU A 169 10.75 6.00 9.36
N ASP A 170 10.37 6.72 10.41
CA ASP A 170 10.72 6.35 11.78
C ASP A 170 10.13 5.00 12.18
N ASP A 171 8.92 4.68 11.70
CA ASP A 171 8.28 3.39 11.92
C ASP A 171 9.06 2.26 11.22
N LEU A 172 9.49 2.46 9.98
CA LEU A 172 10.33 1.49 9.26
C LEU A 172 11.66 1.25 9.98
N LEU A 173 12.32 2.33 10.41
CA LEU A 173 13.58 2.23 11.17
C LEU A 173 13.38 1.54 12.51
N LEU A 174 12.24 1.76 13.18
CA LEU A 174 11.89 1.09 14.43
C LEU A 174 11.64 -0.41 14.22
N ILE A 175 10.94 -0.79 13.15
CA ILE A 175 10.73 -2.19 12.77
C ILE A 175 12.08 -2.89 12.60
N PHE A 176 13.01 -2.30 11.85
CA PHE A 176 14.34 -2.87 11.65
C PHE A 176 15.19 -2.87 12.92
N TYR A 177 15.06 -1.86 13.77
CA TYR A 177 15.75 -1.85 15.06
C TYR A 177 15.25 -2.98 15.98
N LYS A 178 13.93 -3.26 15.98
CA LYS A 178 13.31 -4.26 16.86
C LYS A 178 13.46 -5.68 16.35
N ASN A 179 13.33 -5.89 15.04
CA ASN A 179 13.23 -7.21 14.43
C ASN A 179 14.45 -7.55 13.53
N GLY A 180 15.45 -6.66 13.46
CA GLY A 180 16.64 -6.83 12.62
C GLY A 180 16.43 -6.36 11.19
N LEU A 181 17.53 -6.24 10.44
CA LEU A 181 17.47 -5.91 9.02
C LEU A 181 17.07 -7.14 8.19
N PRO A 182 16.51 -6.95 6.99
CA PRO A 182 16.26 -8.05 6.05
C PRO A 182 17.56 -8.81 5.73
N SER A 183 17.48 -10.13 5.73
CA SER A 183 18.56 -11.04 5.36
C SER A 183 18.00 -12.41 5.00
N GLU A 184 18.85 -13.33 4.52
CA GLU A 184 18.48 -14.73 4.26
C GLU A 184 17.87 -15.46 5.48
N GLN A 185 18.19 -15.00 6.70
CA GLN A 185 17.67 -15.57 7.95
C GLN A 185 16.51 -14.76 8.55
N ASN A 186 16.22 -13.57 8.01
CA ASN A 186 15.24 -12.64 8.55
C ASN A 186 14.35 -12.09 7.42
N ARG A 187 13.26 -12.81 7.15
CA ARG A 187 12.36 -12.55 6.02
C ARG A 187 11.29 -11.55 6.36
N TYR A 188 10.95 -10.71 5.38
CA TYR A 188 9.92 -9.71 5.50
C TYR A 188 8.89 -9.78 4.37
N VAL A 189 7.63 -9.51 4.71
CA VAL A 189 6.57 -9.19 3.76
C VAL A 189 6.03 -7.81 4.14
N PHE A 190 6.22 -6.80 3.30
CA PHE A 190 5.58 -5.49 3.45
C PHE A 190 4.32 -5.45 2.57
N ASN A 191 3.17 -5.24 3.19
CA ASN A 191 1.87 -5.50 2.59
C ASN A 191 1.19 -4.24 2.04
N GLY A 192 1.87 -3.53 1.14
CA GLY A 192 1.37 -2.34 0.45
C GLY A 192 1.40 -1.06 1.28
N ASP A 193 1.01 0.04 0.63
CA ASP A 193 0.85 1.38 1.22
C ASP A 193 2.14 1.89 1.88
N PHE A 194 3.20 1.89 1.08
CA PHE A 194 4.52 2.40 1.47
C PHE A 194 4.57 3.93 1.43
N VAL A 195 3.78 4.52 0.53
CA VAL A 195 3.80 5.95 0.18
C VAL A 195 2.55 6.70 0.61
N ASP A 196 2.54 8.01 0.31
CA ASP A 196 1.47 8.96 0.61
C ASP A 196 1.30 9.25 2.12
N ARG A 197 0.56 10.32 2.44
CA ARG A 197 0.28 10.86 3.79
C ARG A 197 1.51 11.41 4.51
N GLY A 198 2.54 10.59 4.71
CA GLY A 198 3.81 10.96 5.32
C GLY A 198 4.70 11.77 4.39
N LYS A 199 5.89 12.12 4.88
CA LYS A 199 6.84 13.01 4.17
C LYS A 199 8.09 12.27 3.67
N ASN A 200 8.24 11.01 4.05
CA ASN A 200 9.42 10.20 3.80
C ASN A 200 9.13 8.98 2.91
N SER A 201 8.15 9.11 2.02
CA SER A 201 7.73 8.02 1.12
C SER A 201 8.86 7.58 0.20
N MET A 202 9.64 8.53 -0.34
CA MET A 202 10.76 8.22 -1.22
C MET A 202 11.88 7.46 -0.51
N GLU A 203 12.20 7.84 0.73
CA GLU A 203 13.22 7.15 1.54
C GLU A 203 12.79 5.71 1.83
N ILE A 204 11.53 5.51 2.21
CA ILE A 204 10.95 4.16 2.43
C ILE A 204 11.06 3.32 1.17
N LEU A 205 10.59 3.82 0.01
CA LEU A 205 10.68 3.08 -1.24
C LEU A 205 12.12 2.73 -1.60
N ILE A 206 13.05 3.68 -1.46
CA ILE A 206 14.46 3.43 -1.77
C ILE A 206 15.03 2.34 -0.88
N ILE A 207 14.74 2.36 0.43
CA ILE A 207 15.19 1.32 1.37
C ILE A 207 14.58 -0.04 0.99
N LEU A 208 13.26 -0.11 0.82
CA LEU A 208 12.56 -1.36 0.50
C LEU A 208 13.04 -1.96 -0.82
N PHE A 209 13.21 -1.12 -1.86
CA PHE A 209 13.72 -1.57 -3.16
C PHE A 209 15.19 -1.95 -3.11
N ALA A 210 16.03 -1.28 -2.32
CA ALA A 210 17.41 -1.70 -2.12
C ALA A 210 17.46 -3.10 -1.50
N PHE A 211 16.72 -3.34 -0.42
CA PHE A 211 16.67 -4.67 0.20
C PHE A 211 16.02 -5.73 -0.70
N LEU A 212 15.02 -5.39 -1.51
CA LEU A 212 14.45 -6.31 -2.51
C LEU A 212 15.50 -6.73 -3.54
N LEU A 213 16.35 -5.79 -3.98
CA LEU A 213 17.40 -6.08 -4.97
C LEU A 213 18.56 -6.89 -4.37
N ILE A 214 18.86 -6.70 -3.07
CA ILE A 214 19.91 -7.44 -2.36
C ILE A 214 19.42 -8.85 -1.98
N TYR A 215 18.18 -8.95 -1.47
CA TYR A 215 17.57 -10.19 -0.97
C TYR A 215 16.22 -10.49 -1.65
N PRO A 216 16.19 -10.75 -2.96
CA PRO A 216 14.94 -10.93 -3.72
C PRO A 216 14.10 -12.15 -3.29
N ASN A 217 14.71 -13.09 -2.56
CA ASN A 217 14.05 -14.29 -2.04
C ASN A 217 13.57 -14.14 -0.58
N ASP A 218 13.90 -13.03 0.09
CA ASP A 218 13.71 -12.88 1.53
C ASP A 218 13.00 -11.57 1.93
N LEU A 219 13.01 -10.54 1.08
CA LEU A 219 12.17 -9.36 1.24
C LEU A 219 11.12 -9.30 0.12
N HIS A 220 9.85 -9.34 0.50
CA HIS A 220 8.71 -9.36 -0.41
C HIS A 220 7.82 -8.14 -0.22
N LEU A 221 7.33 -7.60 -1.33
CA LEU A 221 6.46 -6.43 -1.37
C LEU A 221 5.17 -6.81 -2.08
N ASN A 222 4.03 -6.62 -1.41
CA ASN A 222 2.72 -6.65 -2.07
C ASN A 222 2.31 -5.21 -2.44
N ARG A 223 1.52 -5.06 -3.51
CA ARG A 223 0.94 -3.78 -3.92
C ARG A 223 -0.19 -3.38 -2.95
N GLY A 224 -0.20 -2.12 -2.52
CA GLY A 224 -1.34 -1.48 -1.86
C GLY A 224 -2.15 -0.59 -2.79
N ASN A 225 -3.22 0.02 -2.28
CA ASN A 225 -4.01 0.94 -3.09
C ASN A 225 -3.31 2.29 -3.31
N HIS A 226 -2.37 2.67 -2.44
CA HIS A 226 -1.56 3.87 -2.59
C HIS A 226 -0.37 3.73 -3.56
N GLU A 227 -0.04 2.52 -4.03
CA GLU A 227 0.85 2.31 -5.17
C GLU A 227 0.10 2.51 -6.51
N ASP A 228 -0.56 3.66 -6.64
CA ASP A 228 -1.39 4.10 -7.77
C ASP A 228 -1.21 5.61 -8.03
N TYR A 229 -1.15 5.99 -9.30
CA TYR A 229 -0.87 7.37 -9.70
C TYR A 229 -1.93 8.37 -9.22
N ILE A 230 -3.21 7.98 -9.23
CA ILE A 230 -4.32 8.85 -8.83
C ILE A 230 -4.26 9.10 -7.32
N MET A 231 -3.98 8.06 -6.53
CA MET A 231 -3.79 8.22 -5.09
C MET A 231 -2.60 9.15 -4.80
N ASN A 232 -1.47 8.93 -5.47
CA ASN A 232 -0.26 9.72 -5.27
C ASN A 232 -0.44 11.20 -5.61
N LEU A 233 -1.35 11.54 -6.52
CA LEU A 233 -1.66 12.92 -6.89
C LEU A 233 -2.40 13.66 -5.76
N ARG A 234 -3.34 12.98 -5.08
CA ARG A 234 -4.15 13.57 -3.99
C ARG A 234 -3.42 13.56 -2.66
N TYR A 235 -2.78 12.45 -2.29
CA TYR A 235 -2.34 12.19 -0.91
C TYR A 235 -0.89 12.56 -0.60
N GLY A 236 -0.24 13.27 -1.53
CA GLY A 236 0.96 14.04 -1.24
C GLY A 236 2.25 13.48 -1.82
N PHE A 237 2.29 12.21 -2.26
CA PHE A 237 3.51 11.62 -2.80
C PHE A 237 4.01 12.35 -4.05
N THR A 238 3.13 12.72 -4.98
CA THR A 238 3.49 13.53 -6.15
C THR A 238 4.15 14.86 -5.76
N LYS A 239 3.63 15.52 -4.71
CA LYS A 239 4.18 16.78 -4.20
C LYS A 239 5.53 16.56 -3.52
N GLU A 240 5.69 15.45 -2.79
CA GLU A 240 6.95 15.05 -2.16
C GLU A 240 8.05 14.87 -3.21
N VAL A 241 7.79 14.06 -4.25
CA VAL A 241 8.75 13.78 -5.33
C VAL A 241 9.08 15.08 -6.09
N SER A 242 8.07 15.91 -6.39
CA SER A 242 8.27 17.20 -7.04
C SER A 242 9.19 18.14 -6.26
N LYS A 243 9.00 18.22 -4.94
CA LYS A 243 9.82 19.07 -4.07
C LYS A 243 11.26 18.55 -3.95
N LYS A 244 11.44 17.23 -3.81
CA LYS A 244 12.76 16.61 -3.61
C LYS A 244 13.61 16.59 -4.88
N TYR A 245 13.00 16.32 -6.04
CA TYR A 245 13.75 15.99 -7.27
C TYR A 245 13.65 16.99 -8.42
N LYS A 246 13.00 18.14 -8.23
CA LYS A 246 12.98 19.30 -9.15
C LYS A 246 12.95 18.90 -10.64
N ASP A 247 14.05 19.00 -11.37
CA ASP A 247 14.04 18.80 -12.83
C ASP A 247 13.71 17.35 -13.26
N HIS A 248 13.88 16.38 -12.35
CA HIS A 248 13.70 14.95 -12.63
C HIS A 248 12.42 14.34 -12.05
N TRP A 249 11.58 15.10 -11.34
CA TRP A 249 10.43 14.53 -10.63
C TRP A 249 9.42 13.83 -11.55
N LYS A 250 9.18 14.38 -12.74
CA LYS A 250 8.25 13.79 -13.72
C LYS A 250 8.74 12.43 -14.23
N GLN A 251 10.05 12.33 -14.48
CA GLN A 251 10.69 11.09 -14.94
C GLN A 251 10.62 10.02 -13.85
N ILE A 252 10.88 10.42 -12.59
CA ILE A 252 10.79 9.53 -11.43
C ILE A 252 9.35 9.03 -11.24
N LEU A 253 8.34 9.91 -11.25
CA LEU A 253 6.93 9.48 -11.11
C LEU A 253 6.47 8.58 -12.25
N CYS A 254 6.87 8.87 -13.50
CA CYS A 254 6.54 8.01 -14.63
C CYS A 254 7.12 6.60 -14.45
N LEU A 255 8.37 6.50 -14.00
CA LEU A 255 9.02 5.21 -13.78
C LEU A 255 8.44 4.49 -12.55
N LEU A 256 8.12 5.21 -11.47
CA LEU A 256 7.43 4.68 -10.30
C LEU A 256 6.07 4.08 -10.66
N ARG A 257 5.28 4.76 -11.51
CA ARG A 257 4.00 4.21 -11.99
C ARG A 257 4.18 2.85 -12.70
N ASP A 258 5.19 2.74 -13.56
CA ASP A 258 5.50 1.47 -14.22
C ASP A 258 5.95 0.42 -13.18
N VAL A 259 6.87 0.77 -12.27
CA VAL A 259 7.35 -0.10 -11.17
C VAL A 259 6.19 -0.63 -10.32
N PHE A 260 5.29 0.25 -9.86
CA PHE A 260 4.13 -0.11 -9.04
C PHE A 260 3.19 -1.09 -9.77
N SER A 261 3.05 -0.97 -11.09
CA SER A 261 2.24 -1.91 -11.87
C SER A 261 2.80 -3.34 -11.90
N TRP A 262 4.07 -3.54 -11.52
CA TRP A 262 4.73 -4.84 -11.44
C TRP A 262 4.81 -5.41 -10.03
N LEU A 263 4.37 -4.69 -8.99
CA LEU A 263 4.34 -5.24 -7.64
C LEU A 263 3.41 -6.48 -7.56
N PRO A 264 3.84 -7.58 -6.91
CA PRO A 264 2.97 -8.71 -6.58
C PRO A 264 1.70 -8.26 -5.86
N LEU A 265 0.61 -9.00 -6.04
CA LEU A 265 -0.71 -8.66 -5.50
C LEU A 265 -1.01 -9.39 -4.18
N ALA A 266 -0.38 -10.54 -3.98
CA ALA A 266 -0.57 -11.33 -2.78
C ALA A 266 0.68 -12.17 -2.47
N THR A 267 0.74 -12.65 -1.23
CA THR A 267 1.73 -13.63 -0.77
C THR A 267 1.00 -14.78 -0.08
N ILE A 268 1.42 -16.02 -0.30
CA ILE A 268 0.92 -17.22 0.37
C ILE A 268 2.06 -17.89 1.14
N ILE A 269 1.91 -18.01 2.46
CA ILE A 269 2.87 -18.70 3.33
C ILE A 269 2.37 -20.12 3.64
N ASP A 270 3.23 -21.11 3.40
CA ASP A 270 3.03 -22.54 3.66
C ASP A 270 1.73 -23.10 3.08
N SER A 271 1.21 -22.50 2.00
CA SER A 271 -0.10 -22.85 1.41
C SER A 271 -1.27 -22.77 2.42
N LYS A 272 -1.14 -21.93 3.46
CA LYS A 272 -2.13 -21.80 4.54
C LYS A 272 -2.50 -20.37 4.87
N VAL A 273 -1.57 -19.43 4.76
CA VAL A 273 -1.79 -18.03 5.12
C VAL A 273 -1.77 -17.20 3.86
N LEU A 274 -2.90 -16.58 3.51
CA LEU A 274 -2.98 -15.62 2.42
C LEU A 274 -2.74 -14.22 2.97
N ILE A 275 -1.89 -13.45 2.31
CA ILE A 275 -1.55 -12.07 2.64
C ILE A 275 -1.86 -11.21 1.42
N LEU A 276 -2.70 -10.20 1.58
CA LEU A 276 -3.03 -9.20 0.57
C LEU A 276 -3.35 -7.87 1.24
N HIS A 277 -3.28 -6.75 0.53
CA HIS A 277 -3.39 -5.44 1.15
C HIS A 277 -4.81 -5.12 1.65
N GLY A 278 -5.77 -5.05 0.72
CA GLY A 278 -7.16 -4.72 0.98
C GLY A 278 -7.94 -5.92 1.52
N GLY A 279 -8.57 -6.69 0.63
CA GLY A 279 -9.46 -7.77 1.05
C GLY A 279 -9.79 -8.76 -0.05
N ILE A 280 -10.92 -9.44 0.12
CA ILE A 280 -11.47 -10.40 -0.85
C ILE A 280 -12.91 -10.01 -1.20
N SER A 281 -13.50 -10.69 -2.17
CA SER A 281 -14.90 -10.61 -2.56
C SER A 281 -15.48 -12.02 -2.72
N ASP A 282 -16.80 -12.11 -2.89
CA ASP A 282 -17.50 -13.37 -3.17
C ASP A 282 -17.11 -14.00 -4.51
N THR A 283 -16.40 -13.25 -5.35
CA THR A 283 -15.88 -13.70 -6.65
C THR A 283 -14.36 -13.84 -6.68
N THR A 284 -13.66 -13.69 -5.55
CA THR A 284 -12.20 -13.87 -5.49
C THR A 284 -11.79 -15.28 -5.90
N ASP A 285 -10.87 -15.34 -6.85
CA ASP A 285 -10.30 -16.57 -7.40
C ASP A 285 -8.78 -16.40 -7.50
N LEU A 286 -8.02 -17.22 -6.75
CA LEU A 286 -6.58 -17.11 -6.68
C LEU A 286 -5.89 -17.63 -7.95
N ASP A 287 -6.53 -18.54 -8.69
CA ASP A 287 -6.00 -19.07 -9.93
C ASP A 287 -6.07 -18.00 -11.02
N PHE A 288 -7.21 -17.30 -11.08
CA PHE A 288 -7.37 -16.12 -11.94
C PHE A 288 -6.40 -15.01 -11.55
N LEU A 289 -6.28 -14.70 -10.26
CA LEU A 289 -5.36 -13.68 -9.76
C LEU A 289 -3.91 -13.99 -10.15
N ASN A 290 -3.50 -15.26 -10.11
CA ASN A 290 -2.16 -15.67 -10.49
C ASN A 290 -1.88 -15.56 -12.00
N ALA A 291 -2.90 -15.78 -12.85
CA ALA A 291 -2.79 -15.72 -14.31
C ALA A 291 -2.90 -14.30 -14.90
N LEU A 292 -3.29 -13.32 -14.09
CA LEU A 292 -3.57 -11.96 -14.55
C LEU A 292 -2.33 -11.22 -15.08
N GLU A 293 -2.45 -10.49 -16.18
CA GLU A 293 -1.38 -9.60 -16.65
C GLU A 293 -1.42 -8.27 -15.88
N ARG A 294 -0.92 -8.27 -14.63
CA ARG A 294 -1.07 -7.14 -13.68
C ARG A 294 -0.58 -5.79 -14.20
N ASN A 295 0.44 -5.78 -15.06
CA ASN A 295 1.02 -4.56 -15.63
C ASN A 295 0.15 -3.89 -16.71
N LYS A 296 -0.89 -4.57 -17.22
CA LYS A 296 -1.89 -3.98 -18.12
C LYS A 296 -3.02 -3.31 -17.35
N VAL A 297 -3.09 -3.53 -16.04
CA VAL A 297 -4.01 -2.88 -15.11
C VAL A 297 -3.25 -1.75 -14.41
N ARG A 298 -2.81 -0.75 -15.19
CA ARG A 298 -1.85 0.27 -14.71
C ARG A 298 -2.49 1.26 -13.77
N ASP A 299 -3.65 1.77 -14.15
CA ASP A 299 -4.42 2.80 -13.44
C ASP A 299 -5.91 2.42 -13.43
N ARG A 300 -6.73 2.98 -12.51
CA ARG A 300 -8.20 2.77 -12.52
C ARG A 300 -8.88 3.14 -13.84
N THR A 301 -8.30 4.07 -14.61
CA THR A 301 -8.74 4.39 -15.98
C THR A 301 -8.66 3.17 -16.90
N ASP A 302 -7.67 2.30 -16.71
CA ASP A 302 -7.51 1.08 -17.47
C ASP A 302 -8.42 -0.06 -16.99
N VAL A 303 -8.83 -0.07 -15.72
CA VAL A 303 -9.84 -1.03 -15.23
C VAL A 303 -11.19 -0.82 -15.94
N GLY A 304 -11.54 0.44 -16.24
CA GLY A 304 -12.68 0.76 -17.11
C GLY A 304 -12.50 0.28 -18.55
N ILE A 305 -11.29 0.39 -19.12
CA ILE A 305 -10.97 -0.02 -20.49
C ILE A 305 -10.89 -1.56 -20.63
N ILE A 306 -10.39 -2.29 -19.63
CA ILE A 306 -10.35 -3.77 -19.63
C ILE A 306 -11.77 -4.35 -19.56
N LEU A 307 -12.67 -3.69 -18.82
CA LEU A 307 -14.09 -4.02 -18.77
C LEU A 307 -14.76 -3.97 -20.17
N PHE A 308 -14.23 -3.14 -21.08
CA PHE A 308 -14.72 -2.99 -22.45
C PHE A 308 -14.17 -4.07 -23.40
N SER A 309 -12.89 -4.43 -23.29
CA SER A 309 -12.27 -5.42 -24.19
C SER A 309 -12.87 -6.83 -24.04
N LEU A 310 -13.20 -7.23 -22.80
CA LEU A 310 -13.87 -8.50 -22.53
C LEU A 310 -15.34 -8.52 -22.98
N LYS A 311 -16.03 -7.38 -23.06
CA LYS A 311 -17.42 -7.27 -23.52
C LYS A 311 -17.56 -7.37 -25.05
N ASN A 312 -16.52 -7.03 -25.81
CA ASN A 312 -16.57 -7.05 -27.28
C ASN A 312 -16.22 -8.39 -27.91
N SER A 313 -15.79 -9.40 -27.14
CA SER A 313 -15.53 -10.76 -27.66
C SER A 313 -16.74 -11.71 -27.55
N ALA A 314 -17.86 -11.27 -26.97
CA ALA A 314 -19.08 -12.08 -26.88
C ALA A 314 -20.29 -11.28 -27.39
N HIS A 315 -20.62 -11.45 -28.67
CA HIS A 315 -21.91 -11.05 -29.23
C HIS A 315 -23.05 -11.88 -28.62
N THR A 316 -23.45 -11.56 -27.40
CA THR A 316 -24.76 -11.96 -26.86
C THR A 316 -25.20 -10.90 -25.85
N ALA A 317 -26.35 -10.29 -26.13
CA ALA A 317 -27.00 -9.32 -25.27
C ALA A 317 -27.26 -9.93 -23.88
N VAL A 318 -26.51 -9.51 -22.88
CA VAL A 318 -26.77 -9.80 -21.47
C VAL A 318 -27.16 -8.51 -20.77
N LYS A 319 -28.32 -8.57 -20.12
CA LYS A 319 -28.95 -7.51 -19.33
C LYS A 319 -27.94 -6.81 -18.42
N THR A 320 -28.09 -5.49 -18.30
CA THR A 320 -27.44 -4.61 -17.33
C THR A 320 -27.47 -5.21 -15.91
N GLN A 321 -26.37 -5.83 -15.50
CA GLN A 321 -25.99 -6.03 -14.11
C GLN A 321 -24.62 -5.38 -13.89
N HIS A 322 -24.56 -4.48 -12.94
CA HIS A 322 -23.40 -3.69 -12.53
C HIS A 322 -22.32 -4.50 -11.77
N ASN A 323 -22.16 -5.79 -12.07
CA ASN A 323 -21.13 -6.59 -11.41
C ASN A 323 -19.79 -6.40 -12.15
N PRO A 324 -18.74 -5.86 -11.51
CA PRO A 324 -17.39 -5.92 -12.06
C PRO A 324 -16.98 -7.39 -12.29
N PRO A 325 -15.99 -7.66 -13.16
CA PRO A 325 -15.54 -9.02 -13.43
C PRO A 325 -15.05 -9.65 -12.12
N SER A 326 -15.25 -10.95 -12.02
CA SER A 326 -14.81 -11.79 -10.89
C SER A 326 -13.39 -11.48 -10.43
N GLY A 327 -13.19 -11.31 -9.12
CA GLY A 327 -11.86 -11.26 -8.51
C GLY A 327 -10.96 -10.15 -9.05
N SER A 328 -11.52 -8.93 -9.17
CA SER A 328 -10.79 -7.80 -9.71
C SER A 328 -9.62 -7.38 -8.80
N ILE A 329 -8.52 -6.87 -9.37
CA ILE A 329 -7.42 -6.22 -8.60
C ILE A 329 -7.99 -5.19 -7.62
N LEU A 330 -9.10 -4.55 -7.99
CA LEU A 330 -9.80 -3.60 -7.14
C LEU A 330 -10.18 -4.20 -5.78
N ASP A 331 -10.75 -5.41 -5.76
CA ASP A 331 -11.16 -6.04 -4.50
C ASP A 331 -9.94 -6.38 -3.64
N ILE A 332 -8.87 -6.86 -4.27
CA ILE A 332 -7.61 -7.22 -3.59
C ILE A 332 -6.98 -6.00 -2.92
N LEU A 333 -7.10 -4.81 -3.52
CA LEU A 333 -6.50 -3.58 -3.02
C LEU A 333 -7.43 -2.73 -2.14
N TRP A 334 -8.76 -2.84 -2.25
CA TRP A 334 -9.72 -1.89 -1.64
C TRP A 334 -10.83 -2.50 -0.77
N SER A 335 -10.99 -3.83 -0.74
CA SER A 335 -12.07 -4.44 0.04
C SER A 335 -11.78 -4.42 1.55
N ASP A 336 -12.84 -4.32 2.36
CA ASP A 336 -12.76 -4.33 3.83
C ASP A 336 -13.64 -5.43 4.44
N PRO A 337 -13.23 -6.05 5.55
CA PRO A 337 -14.06 -7.03 6.25
C PRO A 337 -15.24 -6.39 6.97
N ARG A 338 -16.33 -7.14 7.14
CA ARG A 338 -17.44 -6.82 8.06
C ARG A 338 -17.85 -8.04 8.89
N SER A 339 -18.50 -7.78 10.01
CA SER A 339 -18.99 -8.84 10.90
C SER A 339 -20.25 -9.53 10.38
N GLN A 340 -21.03 -8.86 9.53
CA GLN A 340 -22.22 -9.44 8.90
C GLN A 340 -21.84 -10.29 7.68
N ASN A 341 -22.55 -11.40 7.47
CA ASN A 341 -22.41 -12.23 6.28
C ASN A 341 -22.80 -11.45 5.00
N GLY A 342 -22.26 -11.93 3.88
CA GLY A 342 -22.51 -11.42 2.54
C GLY A 342 -21.33 -10.63 1.96
N CYS A 343 -21.52 -10.19 0.72
CA CYS A 343 -20.59 -9.34 0.01
C CYS A 343 -21.37 -8.18 -0.60
N THR A 344 -20.98 -6.94 -0.29
CA THR A 344 -21.70 -5.75 -0.76
C THR A 344 -20.71 -4.67 -1.20
N PRO A 345 -21.04 -3.83 -2.21
CA PRO A 345 -20.12 -2.78 -2.65
C PRO A 345 -19.67 -1.85 -1.52
N ASN A 346 -18.38 -1.52 -1.48
CA ASN A 346 -17.85 -0.60 -0.47
C ASN A 346 -18.20 0.85 -0.86
N LYS A 347 -19.37 1.31 -0.40
CA LYS A 347 -19.84 2.66 -0.69
C LYS A 347 -19.03 3.75 0.00
N CYS A 348 -18.39 3.45 1.14
CA CYS A 348 -17.64 4.44 1.91
C CYS A 348 -16.29 4.74 1.26
N ARG A 349 -15.63 3.74 0.67
CA ARG A 349 -14.40 3.95 -0.09
C ARG A 349 -14.65 4.25 -1.56
N GLY A 350 -15.74 3.78 -2.15
CA GLY A 350 -16.00 3.96 -3.59
C GLY A 350 -15.30 2.94 -4.50
N GLY A 351 -14.71 1.88 -3.94
CA GLY A 351 -14.29 0.69 -4.69
C GLY A 351 -13.97 -0.49 -3.79
N GLY A 352 -13.88 -1.68 -4.38
CA GLY A 352 -13.90 -2.93 -3.65
C GLY A 352 -15.27 -3.22 -3.03
N CYS A 353 -15.28 -4.14 -2.06
CA CYS A 353 -16.49 -4.58 -1.37
C CYS A 353 -16.27 -4.68 0.14
N TYR A 354 -17.38 -4.68 0.87
CA TYR A 354 -17.44 -5.22 2.22
C TYR A 354 -17.69 -6.72 2.14
N PHE A 355 -16.85 -7.52 2.78
CA PHE A 355 -16.98 -8.98 2.79
C PHE A 355 -17.16 -9.54 4.22
N GLY A 356 -18.11 -10.44 4.37
CA GLY A 356 -18.44 -11.11 5.62
C GLY A 356 -17.63 -12.37 5.89
N PRO A 357 -17.78 -12.98 7.08
CA PRO A 357 -17.06 -14.19 7.44
C PRO A 357 -17.44 -15.41 6.57
N ASP A 358 -18.64 -15.45 5.97
CA ASP A 358 -19.02 -16.50 5.03
C ASP A 358 -18.23 -16.44 3.72
N VAL A 359 -17.87 -15.24 3.25
CA VAL A 359 -17.02 -15.05 2.06
C VAL A 359 -15.61 -15.57 2.34
N THR A 360 -15.04 -15.20 3.49
CA THR A 360 -13.74 -15.71 3.95
C THR A 360 -13.75 -17.23 4.10
N ALA A 361 -14.80 -17.80 4.72
CA ALA A 361 -14.92 -19.24 4.91
C ALA A 361 -15.00 -20.01 3.59
N LYS A 362 -15.74 -19.49 2.59
CA LYS A 362 -15.81 -20.07 1.24
C LYS A 362 -14.44 -20.10 0.57
N LEU A 363 -13.70 -19.00 0.63
CA LEU A 363 -12.35 -18.94 0.05
C LEU A 363 -11.39 -19.91 0.76
N PHE A 364 -11.46 -19.99 2.09
CA PHE A 364 -10.62 -20.90 2.88
C PHE A 364 -10.90 -22.36 2.55
N ALA A 365 -12.18 -22.73 2.41
CA ALA A 365 -12.57 -24.06 1.99
C ALA A 365 -12.07 -24.39 0.58
N ARG A 366 -12.16 -23.44 -0.36
CA ARG A 366 -11.74 -23.63 -1.76
C ARG A 366 -10.23 -23.83 -1.91
N TYR A 367 -9.43 -23.00 -1.24
CA TYR A 367 -7.96 -22.99 -1.38
C TYR A 367 -7.21 -23.62 -0.20
N ASN A 368 -7.93 -24.28 0.71
CA ASN A 368 -7.37 -24.94 1.90
C ASN A 368 -6.52 -23.97 2.77
N LEU A 369 -6.99 -22.73 2.88
CA LEU A 369 -6.37 -21.68 3.69
C LEU A 369 -6.87 -21.77 5.15
N LYS A 370 -6.09 -21.18 6.06
CA LYS A 370 -6.40 -21.10 7.49
C LYS A 370 -6.47 -19.68 8.00
N MET A 371 -5.81 -18.75 7.32
CA MET A 371 -5.71 -17.36 7.76
C MET A 371 -5.59 -16.42 6.57
N LEU A 372 -6.21 -15.25 6.74
CA LEU A 372 -6.09 -14.09 5.86
C LEU A 372 -5.46 -12.98 6.69
N ILE A 373 -4.27 -12.52 6.30
CA ILE A 373 -3.65 -11.31 6.84
C ILE A 373 -3.90 -10.19 5.83
N ARG A 374 -4.32 -9.04 6.33
CA ARG A 374 -4.53 -7.83 5.54
C ARG A 374 -4.12 -6.57 6.29
N SER A 375 -4.09 -5.44 5.60
CA SER A 375 -3.65 -4.14 6.15
C SER A 375 -4.74 -3.08 5.91
N HIS A 376 -4.49 -1.96 5.20
CA HIS A 376 -5.49 -1.04 4.61
C HIS A 376 -6.52 -0.34 5.55
N GLU A 377 -6.72 -0.80 6.78
CA GLU A 377 -7.50 -0.12 7.81
C GLU A 377 -6.65 0.13 9.04
N PHE A 378 -6.58 1.38 9.46
CA PHE A 378 -5.98 1.73 10.75
C PHE A 378 -6.71 1.04 11.91
N LYS A 379 -5.94 0.37 12.79
CA LYS A 379 -6.41 -0.20 14.06
C LYS A 379 -5.68 0.47 15.24
N PRO A 380 -6.38 0.91 16.31
CA PRO A 380 -5.76 1.60 17.44
C PRO A 380 -4.65 0.83 18.16
N GLU A 381 -4.73 -0.51 18.19
CA GLU A 381 -3.75 -1.40 18.81
C GLU A 381 -2.75 -1.98 17.77
N GLY A 382 -2.81 -1.51 16.52
CA GLY A 382 -1.98 -1.98 15.41
C GLY A 382 -2.48 -3.25 14.70
N LEU A 383 -3.36 -4.03 15.33
CA LEU A 383 -3.97 -5.24 14.75
C LEU A 383 -5.39 -5.48 15.31
N SER A 384 -6.22 -6.26 14.60
CA SER A 384 -7.58 -6.62 15.03
C SER A 384 -8.01 -8.00 14.58
#